data_AF-A0A943TPP1-F1
#
_entry.id   AF-A0A943TPP1-F1
#
_cell.length_a   1.000
_cell.length_b   1.000
_cell.length_c   1.000
_cell.angle_alpha   90.00
_cell.angle_beta   90.00
_cell.angle_gamma   90.00
#
_symmetry.space_group_name_H-M   'P 1'
#
loop_
_entity.id
_entity.type
_entity.pdbx_description
1 polymer ?
#
loop_
_entity_poly.entity_id
_entity_poly.type
_entity_poly.pdbx_seq_one_letter_code
_entity_poly.pdbx_strand_id
1 'polypeptide(L)' 'TVRSLVTSCRLLNATRSDNNPHGFIIEAFTITENKDLQTVKR' A
#
# COMPACT_ATOMS: atom_id res chain seq x y z
N THR A 1 -11.44 -2.19 -13.76
CA THR A 1 -10.03 -2.39 -14.17
C THR A 1 -9.31 -3.09 -13.04
N VAL A 2 -8.44 -4.04 -13.36
CA VAL A 2 -7.56 -4.74 -12.41
C VAL A 2 -6.15 -4.24 -12.67
N ARG A 3 -5.39 -3.92 -11.61
CA ARG A 3 -4.03 -3.38 -11.70
C ARG A 3 -3.08 -4.15 -10.77
N SER A 4 -1.83 -4.30 -11.21
CA SER A 4 -0.68 -4.65 -10.38
C SER A 4 -0.11 -3.36 -9.79
N LEU A 5 0.00 -3.30 -8.47
CA LEU A 5 0.65 -2.20 -7.78
C LEU A 5 1.73 -2.77 -6.86
N VAL A 6 2.99 -2.52 -7.19
CA VAL A 6 4.14 -2.87 -6.36
C VAL A 6 4.66 -1.59 -5.74
N THR A 7 4.82 -1.60 -4.41
CA THR A 7 5.33 -0.46 -3.66
C THR A 7 6.43 -0.90 -2.70
N SER A 8 7.30 0.05 -2.39
CA SER A 8 8.35 -0.08 -1.38
C SER A 8 8.13 0.98 -0.30
N CYS A 9 8.35 0.61 0.96
CA CYS A 9 8.24 1.53 2.07
C CYS A 9 9.04 1.04 3.28
N ARG A 10 9.23 1.93 4.25
CA ARG A 10 9.76 1.58 5.57
C ARG A 10 8.61 1.52 6.57
N LEU A 11 8.53 0.42 7.32
CA LEU A 11 7.59 0.29 8.43
C LEU A 11 8.29 0.65 9.73
N LEU A 12 7.71 1.58 10.48
CA LEU A 12 8.11 1.88 11.85
C LEU A 12 7.05 1.34 12.80
N ASN A 13 7.46 0.57 13.80
CA ASN A 13 6.53 0.08 14.81
C ASN A 13 5.93 1.26 15.60
N ALA A 14 4.62 1.21 15.83
CA ALA A 14 3.87 2.19 16.57
C ALA A 14 2.89 1.50 17.54
N THR A 15 2.45 2.22 18.56
CA THR A 15 1.47 1.68 19.51
C THR A 15 0.16 1.39 18.77
N ARG A 16 -0.35 0.16 18.94
CA ARG A 16 -1.68 -0.21 18.45
C ARG A 16 -2.74 0.58 19.18
N SER A 17 -3.68 1.14 18.43
CA SER A 17 -4.81 1.90 18.95
C SER A 17 -6.02 1.73 18.03
N ASP A 18 -7.18 2.23 18.44
CA ASP A 18 -8.38 2.23 17.59
C ASP A 18 -8.13 2.95 16.25
N ASN A 19 -7.27 3.98 16.26
CA ASN A 19 -6.90 4.76 15.07
C ASN A 19 -5.73 4.14 14.28
N ASN A 20 -4.94 3.25 14.89
CA ASN A 20 -3.88 2.49 14.21
C ASN A 20 -3.87 1.03 14.69
N PRO A 21 -4.85 0.21 14.27
CA PRO A 21 -4.96 -1.17 14.72
C PRO A 21 -3.80 -2.04 14.24
N HIS A 22 -3.15 -1.64 13.16
CA HIS A 22 -2.02 -2.32 12.56
C HIS A 22 -0.73 -2.18 13.39
N GLY A 23 -0.57 -1.08 14.13
CA GLY A 23 0.57 -0.86 15.03
C GLY A 23 1.89 -0.55 14.31
N PHE A 24 1.80 0.06 13.15
CA PHE A 24 2.97 0.60 12.45
C PHE A 24 2.61 1.87 11.68
N ILE A 25 3.63 2.68 11.42
CA ILE A 25 3.58 3.86 10.55
C ILE A 25 4.35 3.50 9.28
N ILE A 26 3.79 3.90 8.14
CA ILE A 26 4.43 3.76 6.84
C ILE A 26 5.19 5.04 6.54
N GLU A 27 6.48 4.93 6.25
CA GLU A 27 7.33 6.03 5.79
C GLU A 27 8.00 5.71 4.47
N ALA A 28 8.47 6.75 3.77
CA ALA A 28 9.17 6.64 2.49
C ALA A 28 8.39 5.79 1.44
N PHE A 29 7.07 5.91 1.44
CA PHE A 29 6.20 5.15 0.55
C PHE A 29 6.45 5.54 -0.91
N THR A 30 6.93 4.57 -1.70
CA THR A 30 7.32 4.75 -3.09
C THR A 30 6.64 3.70 -3.96
N ILE A 31 6.06 4.13 -5.07
CA ILE A 31 5.47 3.22 -6.06
C ILE A 31 6.57 2.78 -7.02
N THR A 32 6.85 1.47 -7.06
CA THR A 32 7.86 0.91 -7.96
C THR A 32 7.25 0.38 -9.25
N GLU A 33 6.00 -0.10 -9.21
CA GLU A 33 5.27 -0.54 -10.40
C GLU A 33 3.78 -0.24 -10.25
N ASN A 34 3.16 0.33 -11.29
CA ASN A 34 1.71 0.51 -11.36
C ASN A 34 1.22 0.17 -12.78
N LYS A 35 0.81 -1.08 -12.98
CA LYS A 35 0.48 -1.64 -14.29
C LYS A 35 -0.98 -2.08 -14.37
N ASP A 36 -1.66 -1.74 -15.45
CA ASP A 36 -2.98 -2.29 -15.75
C ASP A 36 -2.88 -3.76 -16.20
N LEU A 37 -3.62 -4.65 -15.53
CA LEU A 37 -3.69 -6.08 -15.83
C LEU A 37 -4.93 -6.42 -16.66
N GLN A 38 -6.07 -5.79 -16.39
CA GLN A 38 -7.30 -6.05 -17.13
C GLN A 38 -8.24 -4.85 -17.12
N THR A 39 -8.77 -4.48 -18.27
CA THR A 39 -9.86 -3.51 -18.35
C THR A 39 -11.16 -4.27 -18.60
N VAL A 40 -11.89 -4.56 -17.51
CA VAL A 40 -13.26 -5.07 -17.62
C VAL A 40 -14.12 -3.95 -18.22
N LYS A 41 -14.57 -4.14 -19.47
CA LYS A 41 -15.55 -3.23 -20.08
C LYS A 41 -16.87 -3.43 -19.35
N ARG A 42 -17.49 -2.31 -18.95
CA ARG A 42 -18.80 -2.28 -18.30
C ARG A 42 -19.89 -2.66 -19.30
#